data_AF-A0A538GXV7-F1
#
_entry.id   AF-A0A538GXV7-F1
#
_cell.length_a   1.000
_cell.length_b   1.000
_cell.length_c   1.000
_cell.angle_alpha   90.00
_cell.angle_beta   90.00
_cell.angle_gamma   90.00
#
_symmetry.space_group_name_H-M   'P 1'
#
loop_
_entity.id
_entity.type
_entity.pdbx_description
1 polymer ?
#
loop_
_entity_poly.entity_id
_entity_poly.type
_entity_poly.pdbx_seq_one_letter_code
_entity_poly.pdbx_strand_id
1 'polypeptide(L)'
;MRRPGIRSLAGGAAGIVAGIIGGIALTSVSAASGPTPAVPAIDVAHVPPVLTRPGEPVTLRYAIVCAPRDDGEPCDGSGSIYVRPGQSGQFRRLELTRGEDSSKGRYFVGLPSEIASSRDGFSYYAVL
;
A
#
# COMPACT_ATOMS: atom_id res chain seq x y z
N MET A 1 -40.80 58.77 58.13
CA MET A 1 -41.91 57.82 57.93
C MET A 1 -42.26 57.74 56.46
N ARG A 2 -42.05 56.59 55.80
CA ARG A 2 -42.88 56.08 54.69
C ARG A 2 -42.37 54.69 54.30
N ARG A 3 -43.22 53.69 54.47
CA ARG A 3 -43.04 52.32 53.96
C ARG A 3 -43.20 52.37 52.43
N PRO A 4 -42.35 51.71 51.63
CA PRO A 4 -42.70 51.37 50.25
C PRO A 4 -43.52 50.07 50.25
N GLY A 5 -44.74 50.16 49.74
CA GLY A 5 -45.64 49.03 49.49
C GLY A 5 -45.30 48.31 48.19
N ILE A 6 -45.59 47.01 48.19
CA ILE A 6 -45.30 46.00 47.16
C ILE A 6 -46.32 46.04 46.02
N ARG A 7 -45.86 45.82 44.77
CA ARG A 7 -46.43 44.92 43.73
C ARG A 7 -45.65 45.14 42.41
N SER A 8 -44.76 44.23 41.97
CA SER A 8 -45.01 43.00 41.19
C SER A 8 -45.96 43.22 40.01
N LEU A 9 -45.70 42.86 38.74
CA LEU A 9 -44.71 42.01 38.10
C LEU A 9 -44.49 42.53 36.67
N ALA A 10 -43.24 42.79 36.27
CA ALA A 10 -42.82 42.76 34.86
C ALA A 10 -41.29 42.68 34.84
N GLY A 11 -40.74 41.48 34.66
CA GLY A 11 -39.30 41.27 34.63
C GLY A 11 -38.88 39.89 35.08
N GLY A 12 -39.44 38.86 34.44
CA GLY A 12 -39.02 37.47 34.65
C GLY A 12 -38.79 36.80 33.31
N ALA A 13 -37.59 36.99 32.75
CA ALA A 13 -36.94 36.08 31.78
C ALA A 13 -35.63 36.70 31.25
N ALA A 14 -34.60 36.76 32.08
CA ALA A 14 -33.22 36.88 31.60
C ALA A 14 -32.31 36.17 32.59
N GLY A 15 -31.82 35.00 32.20
CA GLY A 15 -30.88 34.22 32.99
C GLY A 15 -31.50 32.95 33.57
N ILE A 16 -31.69 31.94 32.72
CA ILE A 16 -31.24 30.53 32.87
C ILE A 16 -31.71 29.83 31.58
N VAL A 17 -31.01 30.09 30.48
CA VAL A 17 -30.80 29.11 29.39
C VAL A 17 -29.31 29.19 29.04
N ALA A 18 -28.48 29.01 30.06
CA ALA A 18 -27.16 28.44 29.86
C ALA A 18 -27.40 26.95 29.57
N GLY A 19 -27.07 26.49 28.35
CA GLY A 19 -27.07 25.05 28.10
C GLY A 19 -26.99 24.57 26.65
N ILE A 20 -27.85 25.04 25.72
CA ILE A 20 -28.13 24.21 24.51
C ILE A 20 -28.05 24.93 23.15
N ILE A 21 -27.90 26.26 23.06
CA ILE A 21 -27.89 26.98 21.75
C ILE A 21 -26.49 27.57 21.44
N GLY A 22 -25.42 26.86 21.77
CA GLY A 22 -24.03 27.24 21.48
C GLY A 22 -23.29 26.25 20.57
N GLY A 23 -24.00 25.28 19.97
CA GLY A 23 -23.37 24.10 19.39
C GLY A 23 -23.88 23.69 18.01
N ILE A 24 -24.20 24.61 17.11
CA ILE A 24 -24.49 24.25 15.71
C ILE A 24 -24.01 25.37 14.77
N ALA A 25 -22.75 25.34 14.37
CA ALA A 25 -22.27 25.76 13.04
C ALA A 25 -20.73 25.71 12.98
N LEU A 26 -20.13 24.56 13.33
CA LEU A 26 -18.83 24.20 12.78
C LEU A 26 -19.11 23.49 11.46
N THR A 27 -19.24 24.23 10.37
CA THR A 27 -19.26 23.64 9.03
C THR A 27 -17.85 23.15 8.72
N SER A 28 -17.58 21.90 9.09
CA SER A 28 -16.42 21.14 8.63
C SER A 28 -16.46 21.11 7.10
N VAL A 29 -15.56 21.87 6.48
CA VAL A 29 -15.26 21.69 5.06
C VAL A 29 -14.52 20.35 4.94
N SER A 30 -15.29 19.27 4.79
CA SER A 30 -14.73 18.01 4.31
C SER A 30 -14.30 18.27 2.87
N ALA A 31 -13.01 18.49 2.66
CA ALA A 31 -12.42 18.36 1.34
C ALA A 31 -12.70 16.91 0.90
N ALA A 32 -13.76 16.71 0.13
CA ALA A 32 -14.03 15.45 -0.53
C ALA A 32 -12.89 15.26 -1.53
N SER A 33 -11.84 14.57 -1.10
CA SER A 33 -10.93 13.92 -2.03
C SER A 33 -11.82 13.12 -2.97
N GLY A 34 -11.86 13.51 -4.26
CA GLY A 34 -12.51 12.68 -5.28
C GLY A 34 -11.99 11.24 -5.16
N PRO A 35 -12.78 10.23 -5.58
CA PRO A 35 -12.35 8.84 -5.44
C PRO A 35 -10.94 8.69 -6.04
N THR A 36 -9.96 8.44 -5.17
CA THR A 36 -8.63 8.04 -5.62
C THR A 36 -8.85 6.82 -6.52
N PRO A 37 -8.33 6.81 -7.76
CA PRO A 37 -8.40 5.62 -8.59
C PRO A 37 -7.91 4.44 -7.76
N ALA A 38 -8.75 3.42 -7.61
CA ALA A 38 -8.33 2.21 -6.93
C ALA A 38 -7.15 1.66 -7.73
N VAL A 39 -5.94 1.75 -7.16
CA VAL A 39 -4.80 1.03 -7.73
C VAL A 39 -5.22 -0.44 -7.73
N PRO A 40 -5.18 -1.13 -8.87
CA PRO A 40 -5.52 -2.55 -8.92
C PRO A 40 -4.73 -3.27 -7.84
N ALA A 41 -5.41 -3.98 -6.95
CA ALA A 41 -4.75 -4.74 -5.92
C ALA A 41 -3.92 -5.84 -6.61
N ILE A 42 -2.59 -5.74 -6.49
CA ILE A 42 -1.66 -6.78 -6.93
C ILE A 42 -1.23 -7.53 -5.69
N ASP A 43 -1.55 -8.82 -5.64
CA ASP A 43 -1.03 -9.75 -4.65
C ASP A 43 0.18 -10.46 -5.21
N VAL A 44 1.26 -10.47 -4.42
CA VAL A 44 2.54 -11.05 -4.83
C VAL A 44 3.01 -12.02 -3.76
N ALA A 45 3.24 -13.27 -4.18
CA ALA A 45 3.93 -14.25 -3.35
C ALA A 45 5.32 -14.55 -3.93
N HIS A 46 6.29 -14.70 -3.03
CA HIS A 46 7.66 -15.06 -3.36
C HIS A 46 8.21 -15.97 -2.27
N VAL A 47 8.93 -17.01 -2.68
CA VAL A 47 9.71 -17.84 -1.75
C VAL A 47 11.18 -17.55 -2.03
N PRO A 48 11.87 -16.83 -1.13
CA PRO A 48 13.30 -16.56 -1.27
C PRO A 48 14.11 -17.86 -1.34
N PRO A 49 15.12 -17.95 -2.22
CA PRO A 49 16.08 -19.03 -2.13
C PRO A 49 16.87 -18.87 -0.83
N VAL A 50 16.80 -19.90 0.03
CA VAL A 50 17.57 -19.96 1.27
C VAL A 50 18.63 -21.05 1.13
N LEU A 51 19.81 -20.83 1.73
CA LEU A 51 20.89 -21.82 1.82
C LEU A 51 21.41 -22.34 0.46
N THR A 52 21.47 -21.48 -0.56
CA THR A 52 22.02 -21.83 -1.88
C THR A 52 23.51 -22.15 -1.80
N ARG A 53 23.98 -23.17 -2.54
CA ARG A 53 25.41 -23.46 -2.67
C ARG A 53 26.06 -22.57 -3.73
N PRO A 54 27.33 -22.16 -3.57
CA PRO A 54 28.05 -21.44 -4.63
C PRO A 54 28.04 -22.24 -5.94
N GLY A 55 27.56 -21.61 -7.01
CA GLY A 55 27.51 -22.19 -8.36
C GLY A 55 26.28 -23.05 -8.64
N GLU A 56 25.41 -23.26 -7.64
CA GLU A 56 24.09 -23.83 -7.86
C GLU A 56 23.25 -22.89 -8.76
N PRO A 57 22.60 -23.39 -9.82
CA PRO A 57 21.69 -22.57 -10.61
C PRO A 57 20.54 -22.06 -9.75
N VAL A 58 20.38 -20.73 -9.67
CA VAL A 58 19.30 -20.10 -8.91
C VAL A 58 18.25 -19.53 -9.85
N THR A 59 16.99 -19.90 -9.62
CA THR A 59 15.82 -19.28 -10.26
C THR A 59 14.93 -18.66 -9.21
N LEU A 60 14.74 -17.34 -9.29
CA LEU A 60 13.78 -16.63 -8.46
C LEU A 60 12.39 -16.80 -9.09
N ARG A 61 11.40 -17.14 -8.26
CA ARG A 61 10.03 -17.40 -8.70
C ARG A 61 9.05 -16.51 -7.94
N TYR A 62 8.08 -15.99 -8.66
CA TYR A 62 7.04 -15.11 -8.14
C TYR A 62 5.67 -15.63 -8.58
N ALA A 63 4.70 -15.51 -7.70
CA ALA A 63 3.29 -15.58 -8.04
C ALA A 63 2.75 -14.14 -8.04
N ILE A 64 2.36 -13.61 -9.20
CA ILE A 64 1.72 -12.30 -9.33
C ILE A 64 0.26 -12.53 -9.68
N VAL A 65 -0.63 -12.11 -8.80
CA VAL A 65 -2.08 -12.24 -8.93
C VAL A 65 -2.68 -10.83 -8.93
N CYS A 66 -3.48 -10.54 -9.94
CA CYS A 66 -4.09 -9.23 -10.15
C CYS A 66 -5.43 -9.40 -10.84
N ALA A 67 -6.24 -8.33 -10.83
CA ALA A 67 -7.51 -8.31 -11.54
C ALA A 67 -7.32 -8.65 -13.03
N PRO A 68 -8.26 -9.39 -13.65
CA PRO A 68 -8.29 -9.57 -15.09
C PRO A 68 -8.32 -8.22 -15.82
N ARG A 69 -7.86 -8.22 -17.07
CA ARG A 69 -7.91 -7.05 -17.94
C ARG A 69 -9.37 -6.76 -18.34
N ASP A 70 -9.64 -5.54 -18.79
CA ASP A 70 -10.99 -5.12 -19.22
C ASP A 70 -11.53 -5.93 -20.43
N ASP A 71 -10.61 -6.52 -21.21
CA ASP A 71 -10.90 -7.43 -22.33
C ASP A 71 -11.26 -8.86 -21.88
N GLY A 72 -11.21 -9.14 -20.57
CA GLY A 72 -11.49 -10.44 -19.98
C GLY A 72 -10.30 -11.40 -19.97
N GLU A 73 -9.15 -11.00 -20.53
CA GLU A 73 -7.94 -11.82 -20.51
C GLU A 73 -7.30 -11.86 -19.11
N PRO A 74 -6.54 -12.93 -18.79
CA PRO A 74 -5.78 -13.00 -17.55
C PRO A 74 -4.87 -11.78 -17.40
N CYS A 75 -4.65 -11.37 -16.15
CA CYS A 75 -3.73 -10.28 -15.86
C CYS A 75 -2.37 -10.49 -16.54
N ASP A 76 -1.83 -9.42 -17.13
CA ASP A 76 -0.49 -9.39 -17.70
C ASP A 76 0.48 -8.79 -16.69
N GLY A 77 0.81 -9.60 -15.68
CA GLY A 77 1.79 -9.25 -14.67
C GLY A 77 3.17 -9.08 -15.31
N SER A 78 3.91 -8.07 -14.88
CA SER A 78 5.28 -7.85 -15.29
C SER A 78 6.10 -7.39 -14.10
N GLY A 79 7.42 -7.33 -14.27
CA GLY A 79 8.28 -6.82 -13.23
C GLY A 79 9.74 -7.07 -13.51
N SER A 80 10.58 -6.37 -12.76
CA SER A 80 12.02 -6.47 -12.87
C SER A 80 12.63 -6.87 -11.53
N ILE A 81 13.64 -7.72 -11.61
CA ILE A 81 14.50 -8.08 -10.48
C ILE A 81 15.78 -7.28 -10.58
N TYR A 82 16.14 -6.66 -9.46
CA TYR A 82 17.42 -5.98 -9.29
C TYR A 82 18.29 -6.86 -8.42
N VAL A 83 19.43 -7.32 -8.95
CA VAL A 83 20.31 -8.27 -8.26
C VAL A 83 21.77 -7.84 -8.34
N ARG A 84 22.55 -8.16 -7.31
CA ARG A 84 24.01 -7.95 -7.29
C ARG A 84 24.72 -9.07 -6.50
N PRO A 85 26.01 -9.32 -6.77
CA PRO A 85 26.81 -10.17 -5.88
C PRO A 85 27.05 -9.46 -4.54
N GLY A 86 27.05 -10.22 -3.45
CA GLY A 86 27.31 -9.73 -2.10
C GLY A 86 26.36 -8.62 -1.64
N GLN A 87 26.91 -7.64 -0.91
CA GLN A 87 26.17 -6.59 -0.20
C GLN A 87 26.51 -5.16 -0.65
N SER A 88 27.30 -4.98 -1.70
CA SER A 88 27.76 -3.66 -2.17
C SER A 88 27.83 -3.59 -3.69
N GLY A 89 27.97 -2.38 -4.23
CA GLY A 89 27.99 -2.14 -5.67
C GLY A 89 26.60 -1.99 -6.30
N GLN A 90 26.60 -1.86 -7.62
CA GLN A 90 25.40 -1.58 -8.41
C GLN A 90 24.54 -2.83 -8.60
N PHE A 91 23.22 -2.64 -8.60
CA PHE A 91 22.28 -3.68 -8.99
C PHE A 91 22.19 -3.78 -10.50
N ARG A 92 22.21 -5.02 -11.01
CA ARG A 92 21.85 -5.37 -12.38
C ARG A 92 20.36 -5.64 -12.45
N ARG A 93 19.68 -5.00 -13.41
CA ARG A 93 18.28 -5.26 -13.72
C ARG A 93 18.16 -6.51 -14.60
N LEU A 94 17.21 -7.37 -14.26
CA LEU A 94 16.78 -8.53 -15.02
C LEU A 94 15.25 -8.47 -15.14
N GLU A 95 14.70 -8.83 -16.29
CA GLU A 95 13.24 -8.90 -16.44
C GLU A 95 12.70 -10.24 -15.96
N LEU A 96 11.52 -10.23 -15.36
CA LEU A 96 10.77 -11.45 -15.11
C LEU A 96 10.25 -12.02 -16.42
N THR A 97 10.50 -13.30 -16.63
CA THR A 97 9.94 -14.07 -17.72
C THR A 97 8.60 -14.65 -17.30
N ARG A 98 7.62 -14.52 -18.19
CA ARG A 98 6.30 -15.13 -18.08
C ARG A 98 6.37 -16.60 -18.52
N GLY A 99 6.06 -17.55 -17.63
CA GLY A 99 6.03 -18.98 -17.97
C GLY A 99 4.74 -19.39 -18.70
N GLU A 100 4.68 -20.62 -19.22
CA GLU A 100 3.47 -21.16 -19.86
C GLU A 100 2.29 -21.25 -18.87
N ASP A 101 2.58 -21.56 -17.60
CA ASP A 101 1.61 -21.54 -16.48
C ASP A 101 1.32 -20.13 -15.94
N SER A 102 1.67 -19.07 -16.66
CA SER A 102 1.51 -17.70 -16.17
C SER A 102 0.06 -17.20 -16.06
N SER A 103 -0.90 -17.88 -16.69
CA SER A 103 -2.32 -17.71 -16.38
C SER A 103 -2.64 -18.05 -14.91
N LYS A 104 -1.77 -18.83 -14.24
CA LYS A 104 -1.78 -19.11 -12.79
C LYS A 104 -0.84 -18.18 -12.01
N GLY A 105 -0.42 -17.07 -12.62
CA GLY A 105 0.41 -16.03 -12.01
C GLY A 105 1.90 -16.37 -11.89
N ARG A 106 2.44 -17.38 -12.59
CA ARG A 106 3.85 -17.82 -12.41
C ARG A 106 4.85 -17.03 -13.27
N TYR A 107 5.78 -16.35 -12.59
CA TYR A 107 6.87 -15.57 -13.18
C TYR A 107 8.21 -16.02 -12.63
N PHE A 108 9.27 -15.94 -13.43
CA PHE A 108 10.59 -16.37 -12.99
C PHE A 108 11.73 -15.61 -13.67
N VAL A 109 12.89 -15.64 -13.04
CA VAL A 109 14.15 -15.22 -13.65
C VAL A 109 15.29 -16.11 -13.18
N GLY A 110 16.15 -16.52 -14.11
CA GLY A 110 17.40 -17.19 -13.79
C GLY A 110 18.47 -16.17 -13.42
N LEU A 111 19.17 -16.39 -12.31
CA LEU A 111 20.28 -15.53 -11.94
C LEU A 111 21.52 -15.86 -12.81
N PRO A 112 22.25 -14.84 -13.27
CA PRO A 112 23.55 -15.05 -13.93
C PRO A 112 24.50 -15.83 -13.02
N SER A 113 25.33 -16.70 -13.61
CA SER A 113 26.20 -17.60 -12.86
C SER A 113 27.23 -16.82 -12.04
N GLU A 114 27.69 -15.66 -12.51
CA GLU A 114 28.59 -14.76 -11.79
C GLU A 114 27.98 -14.20 -10.50
N ILE A 115 26.66 -14.13 -10.41
CA ILE A 115 25.93 -13.72 -9.19
C ILE A 115 25.66 -14.94 -8.30
N ALA A 116 25.14 -16.03 -8.88
CA ALA A 116 24.79 -17.24 -8.14
C ALA A 116 26.02 -17.97 -7.55
N SER A 117 27.21 -17.77 -8.13
CA SER A 117 28.48 -18.32 -7.63
C SER A 117 29.26 -17.40 -6.70
N SER A 118 28.73 -16.20 -6.41
CA SER A 118 29.38 -15.26 -5.50
C SER A 118 29.59 -15.88 -4.12
N ARG A 119 30.82 -15.81 -3.62
CA ARG A 119 31.20 -16.33 -2.29
C ARG A 119 30.48 -15.61 -1.15
N ASP A 120 30.17 -14.34 -1.34
CA ASP A 120 29.48 -13.50 -0.36
C ASP A 120 27.95 -13.59 -0.49
N GLY A 121 27.45 -14.55 -1.28
CA GLY A 121 26.05 -14.65 -1.66
C GLY A 121 25.64 -13.54 -2.63
N PHE A 122 24.35 -13.21 -2.67
CA PHE A 122 23.79 -12.15 -3.51
C PHE A 122 22.69 -11.40 -2.78
N SER A 123 22.46 -10.15 -3.18
CA SER A 123 21.35 -9.32 -2.72
C SER A 123 20.40 -9.07 -3.87
N TYR A 124 19.09 -9.07 -3.61
CA TYR A 124 18.11 -8.76 -4.63
C TYR A 124 16.83 -8.14 -4.06
N TYR A 125 16.10 -7.44 -4.93
CA TYR A 125 14.73 -7.01 -4.70
C TYR A 125 13.94 -7.02 -6.02
N ALA A 126 12.62 -6.98 -5.92
CA ALA A 126 11.71 -6.94 -7.06
C ALA A 126 10.98 -5.59 -7.13
N VAL A 127 10.68 -5.16 -8.35
CA VAL A 127 9.74 -4.07 -8.65
C VAL A 127 8.69 -4.64 -9.61
N LEU A 128 7.43 -4.55 -9.23
CA LEU A 128 6.28 -5.20 -9.87
C LEU A 128 5.18 -4.18 -10.16
#